data_AF-C3NJZ9-F1
#
_entry.id   AF-C3NJZ9-F1
#
_cell.length_a   1.000
_cell.length_b   1.000
_cell.length_c   1.000
_cell.angle_alpha   90.00
_cell.angle_beta   90.00
_cell.angle_gamma   90.00
#
_symmetry.space_group_name_H-M   'P 1'
#
loop_
_entity.id
_entity.type
_entity.pdbx_description
1 polymer ?
#
loop_
_entity_poly.entity_id
_entity_poly.type
_entity_poly.pdbx_seq_one_letter_code
_entity_poly.pdbx_strand_id
1 'polypeptide(L)' 'MKVKIPYRFLEDNTWCVKEYGEWYPYADDAEYEFTVDECEFDYADLEDIVNEYTADIIDILLRNHRKELEKALAKGMTRL' A
#
# COMPACT_ATOMS: atom_id res chain seq x y z
N MET A 1 4.18 -2.39 -5.39
CA MET A 1 3.01 -1.66 -4.87
C MET A 1 2.63 -0.55 -5.84
N LYS A 2 1.38 -0.54 -6.33
CA LYS A 2 0.85 0.56 -7.14
C LYS A 2 -0.17 1.34 -6.33
N VAL A 3 -0.08 2.66 -6.38
CA VAL A 3 -0.97 3.59 -5.68
C VAL A 3 -1.74 4.44 -6.68
N LYS A 4 -3.06 4.56 -6.49
CA LYS A 4 -3.95 5.35 -7.34
C LYS A 4 -4.27 6.67 -6.65
N ILE A 5 -3.59 7.74 -7.06
CA ILE A 5 -3.91 9.09 -6.56
C ILE A 5 -5.24 9.53 -7.17
N PRO A 6 -6.23 9.99 -6.37
CA PRO A 6 -7.46 10.53 -6.91
C PRO A 6 -7.19 11.71 -7.83
N TYR A 7 -7.85 11.71 -8.98
CA TYR A 7 -7.76 12.80 -9.94
C TYR A 7 -8.02 14.16 -9.31
N ARG A 8 -9.00 14.22 -8.38
CA ARG A 8 -9.36 15.47 -7.72
C ARG A 8 -8.24 16.05 -6.85
N PHE A 9 -7.48 15.20 -6.16
CA PHE A 9 -6.33 15.64 -5.39
C PHE A 9 -5.26 16.26 -6.29
N LEU A 10 -5.04 15.69 -7.48
CA LEU A 10 -4.11 16.26 -8.45
C LEU A 10 -4.59 17.63 -8.95
N GLU A 11 -5.88 17.77 -9.28
CA GLU A 11 -6.43 19.08 -9.69
C GLU A 11 -6.30 20.14 -8.62
N ASP A 12 -6.56 19.79 -7.35
CA ASP A 12 -6.55 20.76 -6.26
C ASP A 12 -5.12 21.18 -5.86
N ASN A 13 -4.08 20.42 -6.26
CA ASN A 13 -2.68 20.69 -5.91
C ASN A 13 -1.77 20.98 -7.12
N THR A 14 -2.30 21.01 -8.34
CA THR A 14 -1.52 21.30 -9.56
C THR A 14 -2.23 22.30 -10.44
N TRP A 15 -1.45 23.18 -11.09
CA TRP A 15 -2.00 24.19 -11.99
C TRP A 15 -1.01 24.54 -13.11
N CYS A 16 -1.52 25.21 -14.14
CA CYS A 16 -0.70 25.73 -15.24
C CYS A 16 -0.73 27.25 -15.25
N VAL A 17 0.44 27.88 -15.34
CA VAL A 17 0.56 29.34 -15.52
C VAL A 17 1.15 29.61 -16.89
N LYS A 18 0.65 30.66 -17.55
CA LYS A 18 1.21 31.12 -18.82
C LYS A 18 2.33 32.13 -18.55
N GLU A 19 3.57 31.74 -18.82
CA GLU A 19 4.76 32.60 -18.67
C GLU A 19 5.52 32.64 -20.01
N TYR A 20 6.10 33.78 -20.38
CA TYR A 20 6.88 33.94 -21.62
C TYR A 20 6.20 33.43 -22.92
N GLY A 21 4.86 33.35 -22.94
CA GLY A 21 4.10 32.86 -24.09
C GLY A 21 3.81 31.36 -24.09
N GLU A 22 4.36 30.58 -23.16
CA GLU A 22 4.18 29.13 -23.01
C GLU A 22 3.44 28.79 -21.71
N TRP A 23 2.89 27.57 -21.63
CA TRP A 23 2.22 27.06 -20.43
C TRP A 23 3.20 26.21 -19.62
N TYR A 24 3.41 26.58 -18.36
CA TYR A 24 4.29 25.87 -17.44
C TYR A 24 3.47 25.21 -16.31
N PRO A 25 3.74 23.94 -15.97
CA PRO A 25 3.08 23.25 -14.86
C PRO A 25 3.74 23.61 -13.52
N TYR A 26 2.91 23.77 -12.50
CA TYR A 26 3.31 23.98 -11.10
C TYR A 26 2.51 23.04 -10.20
N ALA A 27 3.08 22.74 -9.05
CA ALA A 27 2.46 21.95 -8.01
C ALA A 27 2.97 22.41 -6.65
N ASP A 28 2.13 22.31 -5.62
CA ASP A 28 2.58 22.42 -4.23
C ASP A 28 3.10 21.06 -3.74
N ASP A 29 4.00 21.08 -2.76
CA ASP A 29 4.35 19.87 -2.01
C ASP A 29 3.10 19.40 -1.26
N ALA A 30 2.63 18.19 -1.57
CA ALA A 30 1.40 17.64 -1.01
C ALA A 30 1.58 16.16 -0.66
N GLU A 31 1.08 15.78 0.51
CA GLU A 31 1.05 14.38 0.96
C GLU A 31 -0.37 13.83 0.78
N TYR A 32 -0.49 12.67 0.15
CA TYR A 32 -1.74 11.94 0.03
C TYR A 32 -1.64 10.66 0.85
N GLU A 33 -2.47 10.54 1.89
CA GLU A 33 -2.58 9.32 2.70
C GLU A 33 -3.48 8.30 1.99
N PHE A 34 -2.98 7.08 1.86
CA PHE A 34 -3.72 5.96 1.29
C PHE A 34 -4.17 5.00 2.38
N THR A 35 -5.36 4.44 2.23
CA THR A 35 -5.79 3.27 3.01
C THR A 35 -5.41 1.97 2.31
N VAL A 36 -5.37 0.87 3.06
CA VAL A 36 -4.95 -0.45 2.54
C VAL A 36 -5.83 -0.93 1.38
N ASP A 37 -7.12 -0.56 1.37
CA ASP A 37 -8.07 -0.90 0.30
C ASP A 37 -7.91 -0.06 -0.97
N GLU A 38 -7.17 1.05 -0.92
CA GLU A 38 -6.79 1.85 -2.09
C GLU A 38 -5.51 1.35 -2.77
N CYS A 39 -4.80 0.42 -2.13
CA CYS A 39 -3.59 -0.20 -2.63
C CYS A 39 -3.88 -1.55 -3.29
N GLU A 40 -3.34 -1.74 -4.49
CA GLU A 40 -3.32 -3.07 -5.14
C GLU A 40 -2.00 -3.75 -4.80
N PHE A 41 -2.08 -4.83 -4.02
CA PHE A 41 -0.94 -5.68 -3.65
C PHE A 41 -0.94 -6.95 -4.51
N ASP A 42 0.17 -7.18 -5.21
CA ASP A 42 0.44 -8.49 -5.79
C ASP A 42 1.18 -9.40 -4.80
N TYR A 43 1.46 -10.65 -5.19
CA TYR A 43 2.12 -11.60 -4.30
C TYR A 43 3.55 -11.18 -3.94
N ALA A 44 4.29 -10.58 -4.88
CA ALA A 44 5.65 -10.11 -4.62
C ALA A 44 5.64 -8.97 -3.61
N ASP A 45 4.69 -8.04 -3.73
CA ASP A 45 4.47 -6.98 -2.75
C ASP A 45 4.21 -7.55 -1.34
N LEU A 46 3.38 -8.59 -1.25
CA LEU A 46 3.10 -9.25 0.03
C LEU A 46 4.34 -9.96 0.59
N GLU A 47 5.13 -10.59 -0.26
CA GLU A 47 6.38 -11.26 0.15
C GLU A 47 7.39 -10.25 0.70
N ASP A 48 7.57 -9.11 0.03
CA ASP A 48 8.43 -8.02 0.48
C ASP A 48 7.98 -7.47 1.84
N ILE A 49 6.67 -7.20 2.01
CA ILE A 49 6.09 -6.77 3.29
C ILE A 49 6.35 -7.81 4.38
N VAL A 50 6.13 -9.09 4.09
CA VAL A 50 6.36 -10.16 5.06
C VAL A 50 7.84 -10.23 5.43
N ASN A 51 8.76 -10.13 4.48
CA ASN A 51 10.20 -10.19 4.74
C ASN A 51 10.69 -9.01 5.58
N GLU A 52 10.20 -7.80 5.30
CA GLU A 52 10.58 -6.59 6.03
C GLU A 52 10.01 -6.56 7.45
N TYR A 53 8.75 -6.98 7.62
CA TYR A 53 8.02 -6.86 8.89
C TYR A 53 7.68 -8.21 9.55
N THR A 54 8.48 -9.25 9.29
CA THR A 54 8.17 -10.63 9.71
C THR A 54 7.84 -10.73 11.20
N ALA A 55 8.65 -10.11 12.05
CA ALA A 55 8.51 -10.21 13.51
C ALA A 55 7.18 -9.61 13.98
N ASP A 56 6.83 -8.44 13.48
CA ASP A 56 5.59 -7.74 13.85
C ASP A 56 4.36 -8.49 13.31
N ILE A 57 4.43 -8.99 12.09
CA ILE A 57 3.35 -9.78 11.49
C ILE A 57 3.12 -11.06 12.31
N ILE A 58 4.18 -11.77 12.74
CA ILE A 58 4.05 -12.94 13.61
C ILE A 58 3.36 -12.58 14.93
N ASP A 59 3.76 -11.49 15.57
CA ASP A 59 3.14 -11.03 16.82
C ASP A 59 1.65 -10.69 16.62
N ILE A 60 1.31 -9.97 15.55
CA ILE A 60 -0.07 -9.66 15.16
C ILE A 60 -0.88 -10.95 14.94
N LEU A 61 -0.33 -11.92 14.20
CA LEU A 61 -0.99 -13.19 13.93
C LEU A 61 -1.22 -13.99 15.21
N LEU A 62 -0.24 -14.05 16.12
CA LEU A 62 -0.35 -14.77 17.40
C LEU A 62 -1.37 -14.12 18.34
N ARG A 63 -1.52 -12.80 18.31
CA ARG A 63 -2.46 -12.07 19.18
C ARG A 63 -3.88 -12.08 18.62
N ASN A 64 -4.04 -11.78 17.34
CA ASN A 64 -5.34 -11.43 16.76
C ASN A 64 -5.92 -12.52 15.85
N HIS A 65 -5.06 -13.38 15.27
CA HIS A 65 -5.45 -14.38 14.25
C HIS A 65 -4.98 -15.79 14.60
N ARG A 66 -4.83 -16.08 15.90
CA ARG A 66 -4.23 -17.32 16.38
C ARG A 66 -4.96 -18.57 15.88
N LYS A 67 -6.29 -18.55 15.87
CA LYS A 67 -7.10 -19.71 15.45
C LYS A 67 -6.92 -20.00 13.96
N GLU A 68 -6.87 -18.95 13.15
CA GLU A 68 -6.64 -19.03 11.71
C GLU A 68 -5.23 -19.55 11.41
N LEU A 69 -4.23 -19.05 12.15
CA LEU A 69 -2.85 -19.51 12.07
C LEU A 69 -2.72 -21.00 12.42
N GLU A 70 -3.30 -21.44 13.54
CA GLU A 70 -3.30 -22.84 13.97
C GLU A 70 -3.96 -23.77 12.93
N LYS A 71 -5.09 -23.34 12.34
CA LYS A 71 -5.75 -24.08 11.24
C LYS A 71 -4.87 -24.19 10.01
N ALA A 72 -4.21 -23.10 9.61
CA ALA A 72 -3.33 -23.08 8.45
C ALA A 72 -2.13 -24.02 8.64
N LEU A 73 -1.50 -23.98 9.82
CA LEU A 73 -0.38 -24.87 10.17
C LEU A 73 -0.79 -26.34 10.18
N ALA A 74 -1.94 -26.68 10.79
CA ALA A 74 -2.45 -28.06 10.81
C ALA A 74 -2.71 -28.60 9.40
N LYS A 75 -3.23 -27.76 8.49
CA LYS A 75 -3.45 -28.09 7.07
C LYS A 75 -2.15 -28.24 6.28
N GLY A 76 -1.12 -27.46 6.63
CA GLY A 76 0.22 -27.60 6.06
C GLY A 76 0.90 -28.91 6.48
N MET A 77 0.78 -29.29 7.74
CA MET A 77 1.30 -30.55 8.28
C MET A 77 0.61 -31.81 7.74
N THR A 78 -0.60 -31.69 7.17
CA THR A 78 -1.27 -32.82 6.49
C THR A 78 -0.89 -32.96 5.01
N ARG A 79 -0.15 -31.99 4.46
CA ARG A 79 0.33 -31.98 3.05
C ARG A 79 1.80 -32.38 2.90
N LEU A 80 2.51 -32.60 4.01
CA LEU A 80 3.88 -33.13 4.09
C LEU A 80 3.83 -34.61 4.50
#